data_AF-A8H6J9-F1
#
_entry.id   AF-A8H6J9-F1
#
_cell.length_a   1.000
_cell.length_b   1.000
_cell.length_c   1.000
_cell.angle_alpha   90.00
_cell.angle_beta   90.00
_cell.angle_gamma   90.00
#
_symmetry.space_group_name_H-M   'P 1'
#
loop_
_entity.id
_entity.type
_entity.pdbx_description
1 polymer ?
#
loop_
_entity_poly.entity_id
_entity_poly.type
_entity_poly.pdbx_seq_one_letter_code
_entity_poly.pdbx_strand_id
1 'polypeptide(L)'
;MELGLATESFPIKYRQQTEIGMSTSLDIDLVNIIQQLHQHLDPRTVFACFGQIMGQHLPLYGVRLTYKQYQFHWGQTYGYAFEQKLTFSDQQVTINYNLKAALVPSQTLMLNQLKDLVLQPLINAIQYQEMSQQAMYDALTKLGNRHYYQQSLKKEIARAKRNQSSFSLIVLDLDNFKQLNDDFGHQLGDSALVEFADMLNATIRDTDQAFRIGGDEFTLLVQADVDEARVLCNRILDALLNHHYLEKYQVSTSMGVTQWKDKDTESSLYQRADNALYEAKAAGRQCYQICAA
;
A
#
# COMPACT_ATOMS: atom_id res chain seq x y z
N MET A 1 11.14 -17.03 6.69
CA MET A 1 11.30 -16.52 5.32
C MET A 1 10.33 -17.28 4.43
N GLU A 2 9.04 -16.99 4.59
CA GLU A 2 7.95 -17.42 3.72
C GLU A 2 7.24 -16.13 3.31
N LEU A 3 7.65 -15.55 2.18
CA LEU A 3 7.01 -14.37 1.60
C LEU A 3 5.87 -14.79 0.64
N GLY A 4 5.09 -15.78 1.05
CA GLY A 4 3.85 -16.15 0.36
C GLY A 4 2.74 -15.22 0.85
N LEU A 5 2.38 -14.20 0.07
CA LEU A 5 1.11 -13.52 0.28
C LEU A 5 -0.02 -14.49 -0.11
N ALA A 6 -0.38 -15.38 0.82
CA ALA A 6 -1.65 -16.09 0.79
C ALA A 6 -2.75 -15.06 1.07
N THR A 7 -3.40 -14.56 0.01
CA THR A 7 -4.55 -13.65 0.15
C THR A 7 -5.83 -14.46 0.07
N GLU A 8 -6.26 -14.99 1.21
CA GLU A 8 -7.52 -15.72 1.33
C GLU A 8 -8.74 -14.77 1.26
N SER A 9 -9.74 -15.25 0.50
CA SER A 9 -11.16 -14.88 0.49
C SER A 9 -11.58 -13.48 0.02
N PHE A 10 -12.25 -13.44 -1.13
CA PHE A 10 -12.95 -12.25 -1.64
C PHE A 10 -14.10 -11.76 -0.73
N PRO A 11 -14.40 -10.45 -0.75
CA PRO A 11 -15.59 -9.87 -0.12
C PRO A 11 -16.89 -10.57 -0.57
N ILE A 12 -17.87 -10.67 0.33
CA ILE A 12 -19.15 -11.38 0.13
C ILE A 12 -19.91 -10.93 -1.13
N LYS A 13 -19.77 -9.65 -1.54
CA LYS A 13 -20.40 -9.10 -2.75
C LYS A 13 -19.98 -9.79 -4.06
N TYR A 14 -18.83 -10.46 -4.08
CA TYR A 14 -18.36 -11.25 -5.23
C TYR A 14 -18.71 -12.74 -5.13
N ARG A 15 -19.38 -13.18 -4.04
CA ARG A 15 -19.78 -14.58 -3.82
C ARG A 15 -21.22 -14.88 -4.25
N GLN A 16 -22.05 -13.87 -4.48
CA GLN A 16 -23.45 -14.10 -4.84
C GLN A 16 -23.60 -14.44 -6.32
N GLN A 17 -24.00 -15.68 -6.60
CA GLN A 17 -24.49 -16.11 -7.91
C GLN A 17 -25.86 -15.47 -8.15
N THR A 18 -25.99 -14.66 -9.20
CA THR A 18 -27.30 -14.28 -9.72
C THR A 18 -27.82 -15.46 -10.55
N GLU A 19 -28.88 -16.12 -10.09
CA GLU A 19 -29.66 -17.06 -10.90
C GLU A 19 -30.37 -16.29 -12.01
N ILE A 20 -29.85 -16.28 -13.25
CA ILE A 20 -30.61 -15.81 -14.41
C ILE A 20 -30.30 -16.71 -15.62
N GLY A 21 -31.37 -17.09 -16.32
CA GLY A 21 -31.45 -18.19 -17.27
C GLY A 21 -30.62 -18.05 -18.55
N MET A 22 -30.49 -19.19 -19.22
CA MET A 22 -29.83 -19.36 -20.51
C MET A 22 -30.46 -18.46 -21.58
N SER A 23 -29.85 -17.30 -21.85
CA SER A 23 -30.06 -16.57 -23.10
C SER A 23 -28.88 -16.83 -24.04
N THR A 24 -29.15 -17.62 -25.07
CA THR A 24 -28.30 -17.83 -26.24
C THR A 24 -28.27 -16.56 -27.09
N SER A 25 -27.38 -15.63 -26.79
CA SER A 25 -26.89 -14.62 -27.75
C SER A 25 -25.46 -14.23 -27.37
N LEU A 26 -24.54 -14.50 -28.28
CA LEU A 26 -23.09 -14.57 -28.09
C LEU A 26 -22.38 -13.24 -28.37
N ASP A 27 -22.98 -12.13 -27.95
CA ASP A 27 -22.32 -10.82 -27.97
C ASP A 27 -21.82 -10.50 -26.56
N ILE A 28 -20.73 -11.16 -26.18
CA ILE A 28 -19.94 -10.70 -25.04
C ILE A 28 -19.41 -9.32 -25.46
N ASP A 29 -19.83 -8.26 -24.79
CA ASP A 29 -19.29 -6.91 -24.99
C ASP A 29 -17.86 -6.86 -24.41
N LEU A 30 -16.94 -7.49 -25.14
CA LEU A 30 -15.52 -7.57 -24.86
C LEU A 30 -14.93 -6.17 -24.60
N VAL A 31 -15.46 -5.16 -25.30
CA VAL A 31 -14.97 -3.78 -25.18
C VAL A 31 -15.28 -3.22 -23.80
N ASN A 32 -16.50 -3.44 -23.30
CA ASN A 32 -16.88 -3.01 -21.96
C ASN A 32 -16.12 -3.79 -20.87
N ILE A 33 -15.90 -5.09 -21.05
CA ILE A 33 -15.08 -5.91 -20.15
C ILE A 33 -13.63 -5.42 -20.09
N ILE A 34 -13.00 -5.19 -21.25
CA ILE A 34 -11.63 -4.65 -21.33
C ILE A 34 -11.57 -3.26 -20.70
N GLN A 35 -12.56 -2.40 -20.94
CA GLN A 35 -12.62 -1.07 -20.33
C GLN A 35 -12.74 -1.13 -18.81
N GLN A 36 -13.59 -2.01 -18.26
CA GLN A 36 -13.70 -2.20 -16.81
C GLN A 36 -12.41 -2.76 -16.19
N LEU A 37 -11.73 -3.68 -16.88
CA LEU A 37 -10.46 -4.25 -16.40
C LEU A 37 -9.30 -3.25 -16.47
N HIS A 38 -9.23 -2.42 -17.51
CA HIS A 38 -8.20 -1.37 -17.66
C HIS A 38 -8.38 -0.19 -16.70
N GLN A 39 -9.57 0.02 -16.14
CA GLN A 39 -9.81 1.06 -15.12
C GLN A 39 -9.23 0.71 -13.75
N HIS A 40 -8.83 -0.55 -13.52
CA HIS A 40 -8.33 -1.00 -12.23
C HIS A 40 -6.85 -1.40 -12.30
N LEU A 41 -6.01 -0.65 -11.60
CA LEU A 41 -4.57 -0.92 -11.46
C LEU A 41 -4.24 -1.92 -10.33
N ASP A 42 -5.25 -2.44 -9.63
CA ASP A 42 -5.09 -3.44 -8.56
C ASP A 42 -5.31 -4.86 -9.12
N PRO A 43 -4.28 -5.73 -9.12
CA PRO A 43 -4.37 -7.11 -9.59
C PRO A 43 -5.50 -7.92 -8.97
N ARG A 44 -5.85 -7.65 -7.70
CA ARG A 44 -6.92 -8.39 -7.01
C ARG A 44 -8.28 -8.05 -7.59
N THR A 45 -8.50 -6.77 -7.85
CA THR A 45 -9.74 -6.27 -8.44
C THR A 45 -9.89 -6.80 -9.86
N VAL A 46 -8.81 -6.77 -10.65
CA VAL A 46 -8.77 -7.36 -12.00
C VAL A 46 -9.11 -8.87 -11.96
N PHE A 47 -8.51 -9.63 -11.04
CA PHE A 47 -8.80 -11.07 -10.91
C PHE A 47 -10.20 -11.36 -10.34
N ALA A 48 -10.75 -10.50 -9.48
CA ALA A 48 -12.12 -10.65 -8.98
C ALA A 48 -13.14 -10.50 -10.12
N CYS A 49 -12.97 -9.46 -10.95
CA CYS A 49 -13.79 -9.23 -12.13
C CYS A 49 -13.68 -10.40 -13.12
N PHE A 50 -12.47 -10.94 -13.32
CA PHE A 50 -12.26 -12.14 -14.14
C PHE A 50 -13.10 -13.32 -13.68
N GLY A 51 -13.00 -13.67 -12.40
CA GLY A 51 -13.73 -14.78 -11.83
C GLY A 51 -15.23 -14.60 -11.96
N GLN A 52 -15.72 -13.38 -11.68
CA GLN A 52 -17.14 -13.05 -11.82
C GLN A 52 -17.66 -13.22 -13.25
N ILE A 53 -16.93 -12.70 -14.25
CA ILE A 53 -17.29 -12.83 -15.67
C ILE A 53 -17.30 -14.30 -16.08
N MET A 54 -16.25 -15.05 -15.74
CA MET A 54 -16.20 -16.46 -16.08
C MET A 54 -17.31 -17.27 -15.41
N GLY A 55 -17.66 -16.96 -14.16
CA GLY A 55 -18.76 -17.61 -13.44
C GLY A 55 -20.15 -17.34 -14.04
N GLN A 56 -20.33 -16.23 -14.77
CA GLN A 56 -21.59 -15.92 -15.48
C GLN A 56 -21.76 -16.75 -16.76
N HIS A 57 -20.66 -17.14 -17.41
CA HIS A 57 -20.70 -17.76 -18.74
C HIS A 57 -20.26 -19.23 -18.75
N LEU A 58 -19.52 -19.68 -17.73
CA LEU A 58 -18.98 -21.03 -17.63
C LEU A 58 -19.47 -21.70 -16.33
N PRO A 59 -19.62 -23.04 -16.32
CA PRO A 59 -20.05 -23.79 -15.15
C PRO A 59 -18.91 -23.92 -14.12
N LEU A 60 -18.40 -22.79 -13.61
CA LEU A 60 -17.30 -22.72 -12.66
C LEU A 60 -17.81 -22.64 -11.22
N TYR A 61 -17.17 -23.40 -10.34
CA TYR A 61 -17.20 -23.18 -8.90
C TYR A 61 -16.14 -22.19 -8.45
N GLY A 62 -14.96 -22.21 -9.07
CA GLY A 62 -13.88 -21.29 -8.73
C GLY A 62 -12.65 -21.41 -9.62
N VAL A 63 -11.76 -20.43 -9.52
CA VAL A 63 -10.51 -20.34 -10.27
C VAL A 63 -9.39 -19.91 -9.35
N ARG A 64 -8.23 -20.55 -9.47
CA ARG A 64 -7.00 -20.16 -8.79
C ARG A 64 -5.91 -19.90 -9.82
N LEU A 65 -5.19 -18.80 -9.67
CA LEU A 65 -4.07 -18.45 -10.53
C LEU A 65 -2.81 -18.27 -9.70
N THR A 66 -1.71 -18.85 -10.15
CA THR A 66 -0.38 -18.69 -9.57
C THR A 66 0.56 -18.13 -10.62
N TYR A 67 1.25 -17.03 -10.29
CA TYR A 67 2.25 -16.38 -11.14
C TYR A 67 3.33 -15.74 -10.26
N LYS A 68 4.60 -16.17 -10.41
CA LYS A 68 5.70 -15.80 -9.50
C LYS A 68 5.28 -16.04 -8.03
N GLN A 69 5.43 -15.04 -7.14
CA GLN A 69 4.94 -15.07 -5.76
C GLN A 69 3.44 -14.80 -5.59
N TYR A 70 2.71 -14.44 -6.65
CA TYR A 70 1.30 -14.05 -6.56
C TYR A 70 0.38 -15.26 -6.67
N GLN A 71 -0.54 -15.37 -5.72
CA GLN A 71 -1.61 -16.36 -5.72
C GLN A 71 -2.96 -15.67 -5.62
N PHE A 72 -3.82 -15.90 -6.61
CA PHE A 72 -5.17 -15.37 -6.64
C PHE A 72 -6.17 -16.51 -6.59
N HIS A 73 -7.30 -16.29 -5.91
CA HIS A 73 -8.32 -17.32 -5.74
C HIS A 73 -9.72 -16.73 -5.73
N TRP A 74 -10.56 -17.16 -6.67
CA TRP A 74 -11.96 -16.79 -6.83
C TRP A 74 -12.86 -18.02 -6.69
N GLY A 75 -14.02 -17.87 -6.05
CA GLY A 75 -15.01 -18.93 -5.91
C GLY A 75 -14.65 -20.03 -4.91
N GLN A 76 -14.98 -21.28 -5.23
CA GLN A 76 -14.83 -22.46 -4.39
C GLN A 76 -13.81 -23.45 -4.99
N THR A 77 -13.29 -24.36 -4.17
CA THR A 77 -12.21 -25.31 -4.53
C THR A 77 -12.66 -26.76 -4.67
N TYR A 78 -13.97 -27.00 -4.81
CA TYR A 78 -14.54 -28.34 -5.00
C TYR A 78 -15.13 -28.50 -6.41
N GLY A 79 -15.30 -29.75 -6.83
CA GLY A 79 -15.80 -30.10 -8.17
C GLY A 79 -14.71 -30.71 -9.05
N TYR A 80 -14.96 -30.74 -10.36
CA TYR A 80 -13.98 -31.23 -11.33
C TYR A 80 -12.86 -30.21 -11.49
N ALA A 81 -11.65 -30.58 -11.05
CA ALA A 81 -10.48 -29.73 -11.18
C ALA A 81 -9.73 -30.06 -12.48
N PHE A 82 -9.35 -29.02 -13.23
CA PHE A 82 -8.34 -29.16 -14.26
C PHE A 82 -7.34 -28.00 -14.20
N GLU A 83 -6.09 -28.32 -14.49
CA GLU A 83 -4.96 -27.39 -14.46
C GLU A 83 -4.55 -27.04 -15.88
N GLN A 84 -4.24 -25.76 -16.09
CA GLN A 84 -3.64 -25.27 -17.31
C GLN A 84 -2.36 -24.50 -16.98
N LYS A 85 -1.25 -24.92 -17.61
CA LYS A 85 0.03 -24.23 -17.53
C LYS A 85 0.26 -23.43 -18.78
N LEU A 86 0.64 -22.17 -18.60
CA LEU A 86 0.94 -21.22 -19.65
C LEU A 86 2.31 -20.61 -19.38
N THR A 87 2.94 -20.11 -20.44
CA THR A 87 4.17 -19.32 -20.31
C THR A 87 3.88 -17.90 -20.78
N PHE A 88 4.22 -16.92 -19.95
CA PHE A 88 4.07 -15.52 -20.27
C PHE A 88 5.35 -14.78 -19.86
N SER A 89 6.02 -14.10 -20.82
CA SER A 89 7.30 -13.39 -20.61
C SER A 89 8.32 -14.24 -19.83
N ASP A 90 8.57 -15.47 -20.29
CA ASP A 90 9.48 -16.46 -19.68
C ASP A 90 9.15 -16.89 -18.24
N GLN A 91 7.95 -16.60 -17.77
CA GLN A 91 7.44 -17.02 -16.46
C GLN A 91 6.24 -17.95 -16.62
N GLN A 92 6.18 -18.99 -15.79
CA GLN A 92 5.02 -19.91 -15.81
C GLN A 92 3.84 -19.32 -15.05
N VAL A 93 2.68 -19.33 -15.71
CA VAL A 93 1.38 -19.06 -15.10
C VAL A 93 0.65 -20.39 -14.97
N THR A 94 0.21 -20.73 -13.77
CA THR A 94 -0.62 -21.91 -13.52
C THR A 94 -2.02 -21.49 -13.15
N ILE A 95 -3.02 -21.96 -13.90
CA ILE A 95 -4.43 -21.70 -13.65
C ILE A 95 -5.12 -23.02 -13.32
N ASN A 96 -5.77 -23.07 -12.17
CA ASN A 96 -6.56 -24.20 -11.71
C ASN A 96 -8.03 -23.81 -11.72
N TYR A 97 -8.83 -24.53 -12.49
CA TYR A 97 -10.26 -24.31 -12.62
C TYR A 97 -11.02 -25.41 -11.90
N ASN A 98 -12.02 -25.04 -11.10
CA ASN A 98 -12.96 -25.96 -10.45
C ASN A 98 -14.32 -25.82 -11.13
N LEU A 99 -14.82 -26.90 -11.72
CA LEU A 99 -16.02 -26.92 -12.55
C LEU A 99 -17.17 -27.70 -11.88
N LYS A 100 -18.40 -27.28 -12.18
CA LYS A 100 -19.62 -28.03 -11.83
C LYS A 100 -19.79 -29.28 -12.69
N ALA A 101 -19.38 -29.22 -13.95
CA ALA A 101 -19.46 -30.30 -14.93
C ALA A 101 -18.36 -30.15 -15.99
N ALA A 102 -18.11 -31.22 -16.75
CA ALA A 102 -17.16 -31.18 -17.88
C ALA A 102 -17.60 -30.12 -18.92
N LEU A 103 -16.63 -29.40 -19.48
CA LEU A 103 -16.88 -28.37 -20.48
C LEU A 103 -17.27 -28.98 -21.82
N VAL A 104 -18.29 -28.42 -22.47
CA VAL A 104 -18.59 -28.73 -23.88
C VAL A 104 -17.66 -27.93 -24.82
N PRO A 105 -17.52 -28.29 -26.11
CA PRO A 105 -16.60 -27.61 -27.03
C PRO A 105 -16.78 -26.09 -27.12
N SER A 106 -18.02 -25.59 -27.12
CA SER A 106 -18.31 -24.15 -27.13
C SER A 106 -17.83 -23.44 -25.87
N GLN A 107 -18.00 -24.07 -24.70
CA GLN A 107 -17.51 -23.54 -23.42
C GLN A 107 -15.99 -23.59 -23.35
N THR A 108 -15.35 -24.61 -23.93
CA THR A 108 -13.89 -24.70 -24.01
C THR A 108 -13.31 -23.58 -24.88
N LEU A 109 -13.96 -23.25 -26.00
CA LEU A 109 -13.57 -22.12 -26.84
C LEU A 109 -13.71 -20.79 -26.08
N MET A 110 -14.85 -20.58 -25.43
CA MET A 110 -15.14 -19.38 -24.65
C MET A 110 -14.17 -19.20 -23.47
N LEU A 111 -13.84 -20.29 -22.77
CA LEU A 111 -12.84 -20.28 -21.71
C LEU A 111 -11.49 -19.77 -22.24
N ASN A 112 -11.04 -20.28 -23.38
CA ASN A 112 -9.77 -19.85 -23.96
C ASN A 112 -9.78 -18.37 -24.35
N GLN A 113 -10.88 -17.88 -24.92
CA GLN A 113 -11.04 -16.46 -25.26
C GLN A 113 -11.02 -15.57 -24.01
N LEU A 114 -11.84 -15.87 -23.00
CA LEU A 114 -11.90 -15.09 -21.76
C LEU A 114 -10.57 -15.10 -21.00
N LYS A 115 -9.89 -16.24 -20.99
CA LYS A 115 -8.58 -16.41 -20.36
C LYS A 115 -7.54 -15.46 -20.98
N ASP A 116 -7.44 -15.42 -22.30
CA ASP A 116 -6.45 -14.60 -22.99
C ASP A 116 -6.73 -13.09 -22.81
N LEU A 117 -8.00 -12.70 -22.72
CA LEU A 117 -8.41 -11.31 -22.50
C LEU A 117 -8.04 -10.76 -21.14
N VAL A 118 -7.99 -11.61 -20.10
CA VAL A 118 -7.77 -11.13 -18.71
C VAL A 118 -6.38 -11.43 -18.19
N LEU A 119 -5.67 -12.42 -18.74
CA LEU A 119 -4.27 -12.68 -18.42
C LEU A 119 -3.40 -11.43 -18.64
N GLN A 120 -3.54 -10.77 -19.79
CA GLN A 120 -2.71 -9.62 -20.12
C GLN A 120 -2.94 -8.43 -19.19
N PRO A 121 -4.18 -7.95 -18.94
CA PRO A 121 -4.45 -6.90 -17.95
C PRO A 121 -3.99 -7.27 -16.54
N LEU A 122 -4.18 -8.53 -16.11
CA LEU A 122 -3.75 -8.98 -14.79
C LEU A 122 -2.23 -8.93 -14.65
N ILE A 123 -1.49 -9.42 -15.65
CA ILE A 123 -0.02 -9.38 -15.63
C ILE A 123 0.47 -7.93 -15.70
N ASN A 124 -0.16 -7.06 -16.49
CA ASN A 124 0.15 -5.64 -16.51
C ASN A 124 -0.07 -4.98 -15.15
N ALA A 125 -1.19 -5.30 -14.48
CA ALA A 125 -1.46 -4.80 -13.13
C ALA A 125 -0.42 -5.30 -12.12
N ILE A 126 0.00 -6.57 -12.24
CA ILE A 126 1.06 -7.15 -11.39
C ILE A 126 2.39 -6.43 -11.63
N GLN A 127 2.79 -6.23 -12.89
CA GLN A 127 4.01 -5.53 -13.26
C GLN A 127 3.98 -4.07 -12.82
N TYR A 128 2.84 -3.39 -12.99
CA TYR A 128 2.66 -2.02 -12.51
C TYR A 128 2.79 -1.96 -10.99
N GLN A 129 2.20 -2.92 -10.27
CA GLN A 129 2.36 -3.02 -8.82
C GLN A 129 3.82 -3.32 -8.44
N GLU A 130 4.52 -4.19 -9.15
CA GLU A 130 5.94 -4.48 -8.93
C GLU A 130 6.80 -3.22 -9.15
N MET A 131 6.58 -2.46 -10.24
CA MET A 131 7.26 -1.19 -10.52
C MET A 131 6.93 -0.13 -9.46
N SER A 132 5.68 -0.04 -9.04
CA SER A 132 5.26 0.85 -7.97
C SER A 132 5.88 0.44 -6.62
N GLN A 133 6.05 -0.85 -6.37
CA GLN A 133 6.77 -1.38 -5.21
C GLN A 133 8.28 -1.13 -5.30
N GLN A 134 8.86 -1.04 -6.50
CA GLN A 134 10.26 -0.65 -6.68
C GLN A 134 10.51 0.83 -6.38
N ALA A 135 9.48 1.67 -6.48
CA ALA A 135 9.51 3.06 -6.00
C ALA A 135 8.97 3.15 -4.56
N MET A 136 9.55 2.42 -3.60
CA MET A 136 9.23 2.56 -2.17
C MET A 136 9.89 3.77 -1.51
N TYR A 137 10.88 4.36 -2.16
CA TYR A 137 11.70 5.43 -1.61
C TYR A 137 11.45 6.74 -2.33
N ASP A 138 11.54 7.85 -1.59
CA ASP A 138 11.53 9.19 -2.13
C ASP A 138 12.80 9.43 -2.96
N ALA A 139 12.65 10.02 -4.14
CA ALA A 139 13.75 10.17 -5.08
C ALA A 139 14.83 11.12 -4.57
N LEU A 140 14.43 12.16 -3.83
CA LEU A 140 15.33 13.19 -3.29
C LEU A 140 16.00 12.72 -2.00
N THR A 141 15.19 12.34 -1.01
CA THR A 141 15.67 12.10 0.37
C THR A 141 16.04 10.65 0.67
N LYS A 142 15.70 9.71 -0.23
CA LYS A 142 15.89 8.25 -0.04
C LYS A 142 15.18 7.66 1.18
N LEU A 143 14.38 8.43 1.91
CA LEU A 143 13.44 7.92 2.91
C LEU A 143 12.33 7.11 2.24
N GLY A 144 11.56 6.36 3.02
CA GLY A 144 10.36 5.75 2.47
C GLY A 144 9.39 6.83 1.96
N ASN A 145 8.71 6.58 0.85
CA ASN A 145 7.72 7.54 0.36
C ASN A 145 6.33 7.28 0.96
N ARG A 146 5.35 8.09 0.58
CA ARG A 146 3.95 7.95 1.00
C ARG A 146 3.36 6.55 0.75
N HIS A 147 3.73 5.89 -0.35
CA HIS A 147 3.26 4.54 -0.64
C HIS A 147 3.84 3.52 0.34
N TYR A 148 5.15 3.60 0.59
CA TYR A 148 5.80 2.72 1.55
C TYR A 148 5.28 2.94 2.97
N TYR A 149 5.09 4.20 3.38
CA TYR A 149 4.46 4.55 4.65
C TYR A 149 3.11 3.86 4.85
N GLN A 150 2.20 3.95 3.87
CA GLN A 150 0.88 3.32 3.94
C GLN A 150 0.97 1.79 4.08
N GLN A 151 1.90 1.15 3.38
CA GLN A 151 2.11 -0.29 3.51
C GLN A 151 2.69 -0.67 4.87
N SER A 152 3.65 0.10 5.38
CA SER A 152 4.29 -0.14 6.67
C SER A 152 3.31 0.07 7.82
N LEU A 153 2.51 1.14 7.80
CA LEU A 153 1.51 1.40 8.82
C LEU A 153 0.48 0.26 8.90
N LYS A 154 -0.01 -0.24 7.75
CA LYS A 154 -0.91 -1.40 7.71
C LYS A 154 -0.30 -2.62 8.37
N LYS A 155 0.98 -2.89 8.11
CA LYS A 155 1.71 -4.02 8.70
C LYS A 155 1.88 -3.83 10.21
N GLU A 156 2.26 -2.64 10.66
CA GLU A 156 2.46 -2.36 12.09
C GLU A 156 1.15 -2.42 12.88
N ILE A 157 0.03 -1.91 12.35
CA ILE A 157 -1.29 -2.08 12.99
C ILE A 157 -1.65 -3.57 13.11
N ALA A 158 -1.45 -4.35 12.05
CA ALA A 158 -1.75 -5.79 12.08
C ALA A 158 -0.83 -6.56 13.05
N ARG A 159 0.42 -6.12 13.22
CA ARG A 159 1.36 -6.66 14.20
C ARG A 159 0.96 -6.30 15.62
N ALA A 160 0.65 -5.03 15.87
CA ALA A 160 0.24 -4.51 17.17
C ALA A 160 -1.01 -5.21 17.70
N LYS A 161 -2.03 -5.39 16.85
CA LYS A 161 -3.25 -6.16 17.17
C LYS A 161 -2.97 -7.61 17.56
N ARG A 162 -2.02 -8.25 16.88
CA ARG A 162 -1.70 -9.67 17.09
C ARG A 162 -0.88 -9.90 18.36
N ASN A 163 0.11 -9.05 18.60
CA ASN A 163 1.09 -9.24 19.65
C ASN A 163 0.78 -8.43 20.91
N GLN A 164 -0.32 -7.67 20.92
CA GLN A 164 -0.66 -6.70 21.97
C GLN A 164 0.49 -5.72 22.26
N SER A 165 1.26 -5.38 21.21
CA SER A 165 2.39 -4.45 21.30
C SER A 165 1.94 -3.01 21.00
N SER A 166 2.63 -2.04 21.59
CA SER A 166 2.43 -0.62 21.29
C SER A 166 3.39 -0.16 20.21
N PHE A 167 2.97 0.84 19.43
CA PHE A 167 3.86 1.62 18.56
C PHE A 167 3.34 3.06 18.53
N SER A 168 4.21 3.99 18.15
CA SER A 168 3.89 5.41 18.04
C SER A 168 4.11 5.90 16.61
N LEU A 169 3.25 6.84 16.22
CA LEU A 169 3.36 7.61 14.99
C LEU A 169 3.79 9.03 15.36
N ILE A 170 4.84 9.52 14.69
CA ILE A 170 5.28 10.91 14.77
C ILE A 170 5.10 11.52 13.38
N VAL A 171 4.39 12.65 13.30
CA VAL A 171 4.29 13.46 12.07
C VAL A 171 5.14 14.71 12.29
N LEU A 172 5.99 15.02 11.32
CA LEU A 172 6.91 16.16 11.36
C LEU A 172 6.67 17.05 10.15
N ASP A 173 6.87 18.34 10.34
CA ASP A 173 6.81 19.34 9.27
C ASP A 173 7.90 20.38 9.49
N LEU A 174 8.59 20.75 8.41
CA LEU A 174 9.63 21.78 8.46
C LEU A 174 9.00 23.16 8.60
N ASP A 175 9.35 23.84 9.69
CA ASP A 175 8.78 25.12 10.03
C ASP A 175 9.24 26.21 9.03
N ASN A 176 8.26 26.93 8.48
CA ASN A 176 8.49 28.01 7.51
C ASN A 176 9.29 27.59 6.27
N PHE A 177 9.19 26.32 5.84
CA PHE A 177 9.94 25.82 4.68
C PHE A 177 9.67 26.58 3.37
N LYS A 178 8.45 27.10 3.20
CA LYS A 178 8.16 27.99 2.07
C LYS A 178 9.00 29.27 2.10
N GLN A 179 9.16 29.90 3.26
CA GLN A 179 9.98 31.10 3.43
C GLN A 179 11.45 30.79 3.13
N LEU A 180 11.97 29.63 3.57
CA LEU A 180 13.32 29.17 3.21
C LEU A 180 13.51 29.10 1.68
N ASN A 181 12.53 28.55 0.96
CA ASN A 181 12.57 28.50 -0.51
C ASN A 181 12.49 29.89 -1.14
N ASP A 182 11.66 30.77 -0.60
CA ASP A 182 11.48 32.13 -1.13
C ASP A 182 12.76 32.98 -0.92
N ASP A 183 13.47 32.78 0.18
CA ASP A 183 14.68 33.54 0.53
C ASP A 183 15.96 33.01 -0.15
N PHE A 184 16.07 31.70 -0.35
CA PHE A 184 17.32 31.06 -0.81
C PHE A 184 17.19 30.22 -2.09
N GLY A 185 15.97 30.07 -2.61
CA GLY A 185 15.67 29.28 -3.81
C GLY A 185 15.50 27.78 -3.54
N HIS A 186 14.82 27.12 -4.48
CA HIS A 186 14.47 25.69 -4.36
C HIS A 186 15.66 24.73 -4.24
N GLN A 187 16.81 25.05 -4.83
CA GLN A 187 18.01 24.20 -4.69
C GLN A 187 18.48 24.12 -3.23
N LEU A 188 18.35 25.22 -2.48
CA LEU A 188 18.69 25.24 -1.07
C LEU A 188 17.66 24.48 -0.24
N GLY A 189 16.37 24.66 -0.57
CA GLY A 189 15.29 23.89 0.06
C GLY A 189 15.44 22.38 -0.15
N ASP A 190 15.77 21.93 -1.36
CA ASP A 190 16.05 20.54 -1.67
C ASP A 190 17.25 20.02 -0.86
N SER A 191 18.31 20.81 -0.74
CA SER A 191 19.48 20.45 0.08
C SER A 191 19.11 20.35 1.57
N ALA A 192 18.29 21.27 2.09
CA ALA A 192 17.80 21.21 3.47
C ALA A 192 16.94 19.96 3.72
N LEU A 193 16.12 19.54 2.76
CA LEU A 193 15.34 18.31 2.85
C LEU A 193 16.21 17.06 2.90
N VAL A 194 17.28 17.02 2.10
CA VAL A 194 18.25 15.90 2.10
C VAL A 194 18.99 15.84 3.45
N GLU A 195 19.54 16.96 3.91
CA GLU A 195 20.27 17.05 5.17
C GLU A 195 19.37 16.70 6.37
N PHE A 196 18.10 17.16 6.35
CA PHE A 196 17.13 16.80 7.37
C PHE A 196 16.79 15.30 7.36
N ALA A 197 16.64 14.72 6.18
CA ALA A 197 16.37 13.28 6.04
C ALA A 197 17.54 12.41 6.50
N ASP A 198 18.77 12.78 6.16
CA ASP A 198 19.97 12.08 6.60
C ASP A 198 20.14 12.18 8.12
N MET A 199 19.89 13.37 8.69
CA MET A 199 19.86 13.58 10.13
C MET A 199 18.79 12.72 10.83
N LEU A 200 17.57 12.65 10.28
CA LEU A 200 16.51 11.81 10.82
C LEU A 200 16.91 10.33 10.82
N ASN A 201 17.42 9.83 9.70
CA ASN A 201 17.88 8.44 9.57
C ASN A 201 19.00 8.10 10.57
N ALA A 202 19.94 9.01 10.79
CA ALA A 202 21.01 8.81 11.78
C ALA A 202 20.50 8.87 13.23
N THR A 203 19.33 9.50 13.45
CA THR A 203 18.75 9.70 14.78
C THR A 203 17.83 8.55 15.21
N ILE A 204 17.21 7.83 14.27
CA ILE A 204 16.30 6.73 14.58
C ILE A 204 17.04 5.38 14.72
N ARG A 205 16.39 4.36 15.29
CA ARG A 205 16.94 3.00 15.37
C ARG A 205 16.60 2.21 14.10
N ASP A 206 17.32 1.11 13.84
CA ASP A 206 17.04 0.20 12.71
C ASP A 206 15.61 -0.38 12.70
N THR A 207 14.96 -0.44 13.86
CA THR A 207 13.57 -0.92 14.02
C THR A 207 12.53 0.13 13.65
N ASP A 208 12.93 1.39 13.64
CA ASP A 208 12.07 2.53 13.34
C ASP A 208 12.14 2.83 11.84
N GLN A 209 11.12 3.48 11.31
CA GLN A 209 11.06 3.78 9.88
C GLN A 209 10.73 5.24 9.65
N ALA A 210 11.52 5.91 8.82
CA ALA A 210 11.30 7.28 8.39
C ALA A 210 10.74 7.35 6.96
N PHE A 211 9.79 8.26 6.77
CA PHE A 211 9.15 8.48 5.48
C PHE A 211 9.01 9.96 5.19
N ARG A 212 9.12 10.33 3.91
CA ARG A 212 8.68 11.61 3.38
C ARG A 212 7.35 11.43 2.66
N ILE A 213 6.31 12.10 3.15
CA ILE A 213 4.92 11.90 2.69
C ILE A 213 4.38 13.09 1.89
N GLY A 214 4.98 14.27 2.05
CA GLY A 214 4.65 15.51 1.37
C GLY A 214 5.91 16.28 0.94
N GLY A 215 5.75 17.57 0.63
CA GLY A 215 6.87 18.44 0.25
C GLY A 215 7.90 18.57 1.38
N ASP A 216 7.42 19.02 2.53
CA ASP A 216 8.13 19.29 3.77
C ASP A 216 7.62 18.46 4.95
N GLU A 217 6.72 17.51 4.67
CA GLU A 217 6.10 16.63 5.66
C GLU A 217 6.78 15.26 5.71
N PHE A 218 7.15 14.86 6.92
CA PHE A 218 7.79 13.60 7.25
C PHE A 218 6.98 12.82 8.27
N THR A 219 7.16 11.51 8.32
CA THR A 219 6.56 10.65 9.35
C THR A 219 7.54 9.62 9.84
N LEU A 220 7.44 9.27 11.12
CA LEU A 220 8.17 8.17 11.74
C LEU A 220 7.18 7.14 12.28
N LEU A 221 7.43 5.87 11.97
CA LEU A 221 6.81 4.73 12.66
C LEU A 221 7.83 4.17 13.64
N VAL A 222 7.52 4.22 14.93
CA VAL A 222 8.45 3.91 16.02
C VAL A 222 7.87 2.78 16.85
N GLN A 223 8.63 1.70 17.05
CA GLN A 223 8.20 0.54 17.83
C GLN A 223 8.36 0.79 19.33
N ALA A 224 7.63 1.80 19.82
CA ALA A 224 7.79 2.40 21.12
C ALA A 224 6.46 2.93 21.65
N ASP A 225 6.31 2.99 22.97
CA ASP A 225 5.22 3.73 23.60
C ASP A 225 5.43 5.25 23.49
N VAL A 226 4.47 6.02 23.99
CA VAL A 226 4.49 7.48 23.90
C VAL A 226 5.64 8.14 24.68
N ASP A 227 6.10 7.52 25.77
CA ASP A 227 7.18 8.08 26.60
C ASP A 227 8.54 7.85 25.95
N GLU A 228 8.75 6.67 25.35
CA GLU A 228 9.91 6.40 24.51
C GLU A 228 9.92 7.28 23.24
N ALA A 229 8.75 7.49 22.61
CA ALA A 229 8.61 8.40 21.49
C ALA A 229 8.96 9.85 21.88
N ARG A 230 8.61 10.28 23.10
CA ARG A 230 9.01 11.60 23.65
C ARG A 230 10.53 11.74 23.69
N VAL A 231 11.24 10.71 24.13
CA VAL A 231 12.72 10.71 24.17
C VAL A 231 13.29 10.85 22.76
N LEU A 232 12.71 10.17 21.77
CA LEU A 232 13.12 10.31 20.37
C LEU A 232 12.86 11.74 19.85
N CYS A 233 11.72 12.35 20.16
CA CYS A 233 11.44 13.75 19.76
C CYS A 233 12.47 14.73 20.32
N ASN A 234 12.83 14.61 21.61
CA ASN A 234 13.89 15.44 22.18
C ASN A 234 15.22 15.23 21.44
N ARG A 235 15.57 13.97 21.14
CA ARG A 235 16.79 13.65 20.39
C ARG A 235 16.80 14.24 18.99
N ILE A 236 15.66 14.27 18.30
CA ILE A 236 15.51 14.90 16.98
C ILE A 236 15.71 16.41 17.08
N LEU A 237 15.11 17.08 18.09
CA LEU A 237 15.32 18.52 18.30
C LEU A 237 16.78 18.84 18.61
N ASP A 238 17.42 18.05 19.47
CA ASP A 238 18.84 18.22 19.80
C ASP A 238 19.73 17.98 18.57
N ALA A 239 19.45 16.94 17.78
CA ALA A 239 20.19 16.65 16.56
C ALA A 239 20.06 17.78 15.54
N LEU A 240 18.86 18.34 15.37
CA LEU A 240 18.60 19.47 14.48
C LEU A 240 19.37 20.72 14.90
N LEU A 241 19.35 21.05 16.19
CA LEU A 241 20.07 22.20 16.76
C LEU A 241 21.58 22.09 16.57
N ASN A 242 22.14 20.87 16.65
CA ASN A 242 23.58 20.65 16.48
C ASN A 242 23.99 20.38 15.02
N HIS A 243 23.05 20.35 14.08
CA HIS A 243 23.34 20.06 12.68
C HIS A 243 23.78 21.32 11.95
N HIS A 244 25.10 21.48 11.75
CA HIS A 244 25.72 22.70 11.23
C HIS A 244 25.01 23.29 9.99
N TYR A 245 24.65 22.47 9.01
CA TYR A 245 23.98 22.96 7.80
C TYR A 245 22.56 23.47 8.08
N LEU A 246 21.79 22.75 8.90
CA LEU A 246 20.38 23.06 9.15
C LEU A 246 20.27 24.29 10.07
N GLU A 247 21.14 24.36 11.08
CA GLU A 247 21.26 25.50 11.98
C GLU A 247 21.67 26.78 11.23
N LYS A 248 22.64 26.69 10.30
CA LYS A 248 23.09 27.83 9.48
C LYS A 248 21.94 28.52 8.74
N TYR A 249 20.95 27.74 8.29
CA TYR A 249 19.77 28.24 7.59
C TYR A 249 18.53 28.32 8.48
N GLN A 250 18.69 28.20 9.80
CA GLN A 250 17.62 28.28 10.79
C GLN A 250 16.45 27.32 10.51
N VAL A 251 16.75 26.15 9.95
CA VAL A 251 15.73 25.11 9.70
C VAL A 251 15.28 24.56 11.04
N SER A 252 13.97 24.63 11.29
CA SER A 252 13.31 24.08 12.49
C SER A 252 12.21 23.10 12.07
N THR A 253 11.73 22.29 13.01
CA THR A 253 10.62 21.37 12.77
C THR A 253 9.68 21.34 13.96
N SER A 254 8.39 21.21 13.64
CA SER A 254 7.35 20.92 14.62
C SER A 254 6.94 19.46 14.48
N MET A 255 6.56 18.82 15.60
CA MET A 255 6.18 17.40 15.61
C MET A 255 4.87 17.15 16.36
N GLY A 256 4.06 16.25 15.81
CA GLY A 256 2.88 15.71 16.46
C GLY A 256 3.05 14.23 16.75
N VAL A 257 2.88 13.83 18.01
CA VAL A 257 3.13 12.46 18.47
C VAL A 257 1.83 11.81 18.90
N THR A 258 1.63 10.54 18.52
CA THR A 258 0.52 9.75 19.03
C THR A 258 0.88 8.28 19.15
N GLN A 259 0.41 7.61 20.20
CA GLN A 259 0.54 6.16 20.35
C GLN A 259 -0.70 5.47 19.78
N TRP A 260 -0.51 4.38 19.04
CA TRP A 260 -1.60 3.59 18.49
C TRP A 260 -2.49 2.99 19.57
N LYS A 261 -3.81 3.00 19.33
CA LYS A 261 -4.83 2.39 20.18
C LYS A 261 -5.61 1.36 19.38
N ASP A 262 -6.15 0.33 20.06
CA ASP A 262 -6.81 -0.79 19.39
C ASP A 262 -8.00 -0.39 18.48
N LYS A 263 -8.67 0.72 18.83
CA LYS A 263 -9.78 1.30 18.06
C LYS A 263 -9.34 2.18 16.88
N ASP A 264 -8.04 2.43 16.71
CA ASP A 264 -7.56 3.28 15.62
C ASP A 264 -7.67 2.60 14.25
N THR A 265 -8.05 3.42 13.29
CA THR A 265 -7.82 3.20 11.85
C THR A 265 -6.56 3.93 11.43
N GLU A 266 -6.01 3.62 10.25
CA GLU A 266 -4.88 4.37 9.68
C GLU A 266 -5.16 5.89 9.65
N SER A 267 -6.39 6.27 9.28
CA SER A 267 -6.81 7.66 9.19
C SER A 267 -6.96 8.32 10.56
N SER A 268 -7.58 7.66 11.54
CA SER A 268 -7.75 8.25 12.88
C SER A 268 -6.42 8.41 13.60
N LEU A 269 -5.49 7.45 13.43
CA LEU A 269 -4.14 7.55 13.98
C LEU A 269 -3.40 8.76 13.40
N TYR A 270 -3.39 8.90 12.08
CA TYR A 270 -2.74 10.03 11.43
C TYR A 270 -3.37 11.36 11.85
N GLN A 271 -4.70 11.44 11.89
CA GLN A 271 -5.40 12.66 12.31
C GLN A 271 -5.05 13.09 13.74
N ARG A 272 -4.86 12.14 14.66
CA ARG A 272 -4.44 12.45 16.03
C ARG A 272 -3.04 13.03 16.08
N ALA A 273 -2.11 12.49 15.30
CA ALA A 273 -0.76 13.03 15.20
C ALA A 273 -0.76 14.41 14.52
N ASP A 274 -1.52 14.58 13.45
CA ASP A 274 -1.66 15.85 12.73
C ASP A 274 -2.26 16.97 13.61
N ASN A 275 -3.28 16.66 14.41
CA ASN A 275 -3.83 17.61 15.38
C ASN A 275 -2.78 18.03 16.42
N ALA A 276 -1.97 17.10 16.92
CA ALA A 276 -0.88 17.43 17.84
C ALA A 276 0.20 18.29 17.15
N LEU A 277 0.53 18.00 15.89
CA LEU A 277 1.45 18.82 15.10
C LEU A 277 0.92 20.26 14.94
N TYR A 278 -0.37 20.41 14.69
CA TYR A 278 -1.02 21.72 14.63
C TYR A 278 -0.89 22.48 15.95
N GLU A 279 -1.09 21.81 17.08
CA GLU A 279 -0.88 22.40 18.42
C GLU A 279 0.59 22.81 18.64
N ALA A 280 1.56 22.01 18.17
CA ALA A 280 2.98 22.36 18.24
C ALA A 280 3.30 23.62 17.44
N LYS A 281 2.76 23.73 16.22
CA LYS A 281 2.90 24.94 15.39
C LYS A 281 2.26 26.17 16.04
N ALA A 282 1.10 25.99 16.69
CA ALA A 282 0.42 27.07 17.42
C ALA A 282 1.16 27.49 18.71
N ALA A 283 1.91 26.58 19.33
CA ALA A 283 2.69 26.82 20.55
C ALA A 283 4.00 27.59 20.31
N GLY A 284 4.27 28.03 19.07
CA GLY A 284 5.47 28.79 18.73
C GLY A 284 6.48 28.04 17.87
N ARG A 285 6.13 26.85 17.36
CA ARG A 285 6.98 26.01 16.49
C ARG A 285 8.23 25.46 17.21
N GLN A 286 9.08 24.71 16.48
CA GLN A 286 10.32 24.14 17.02
C GLN A 286 10.10 23.31 18.31
N CYS A 287 9.00 22.58 18.37
CA CYS A 287 8.63 21.77 19.52
C CYS A 287 7.83 20.55 19.07
N TYR A 288 7.46 19.70 20.02
CA TYR A 288 6.52 18.62 19.79
C TYR A 288 5.33 18.73 20.74
N GLN A 289 4.21 18.19 20.30
CA GLN A 289 3.07 17.92 21.17
C GLN A 289 2.67 16.46 21.08
N ILE A 290 2.17 15.95 22.19
CA ILE A 290 1.66 14.58 22.30
C ILE A 290 0.14 14.67 22.34
N CYS A 291 -0.52 13.97 21.42
CA CYS A 291 -1.96 13.85 21.40
C CYS A 291 -2.46 13.30 22.75
N ALA A 292 -3.38 14.03 23.38
CA ALA A 292 -3.98 13.61 24.64
C ALA A 292 -4.62 12.21 24.52
N ALA A 293 -4.50 11.44 25.61
CA ALA A 293 -5.01 10.08 25.71
C ALA A 293 -6.54 10.00 25.65
#